data_AF-A0A6P0XTT5-F1
#
_entry.id   AF-A0A6P0XTT5-F1
#
_cell.length_a   1.000
_cell.length_b   1.000
_cell.length_c   1.000
_cell.angle_alpha   90.00
_cell.angle_beta   90.00
_cell.angle_gamma   90.00
#
_symmetry.space_group_name_H-M   'P 1'
#
loop_
_entity.id
_entity.type
_entity.pdbx_description
1 polymer ?
#
loop_
_entity_poly.entity_id
_entity_poly.type
_entity_poly.pdbx_seq_one_letter_code
_entity_poly.pdbx_strand_id
1 'polypeptide(L)'
;MSRLKKVLHLGDDINTDDIIPANRATTDSPEYLKHYALEHLIGEGKLVGYDMIEAGENFGCGSSREIAPIALKAAGIRKVRAHSFGEIFYRNSINIGLTVEIISQELDNPIIKAITGAGGLIPYNHQRRSGQLSIPRNKTSPRPMTMVEKILSKASGNTYVQPGEVIFAKLDLAMSHDAVAASVAKVFYQHFGKQATVWDAKRVVLVADHFIQINDIRKDQKADELYQQMVQFAKTQQCYLFDVI
;
A
#
# COMPACT_ATOMS: atom_id res chain seq x y z
N MET A 1 -20.02 -2.76 -26.74
CA MET A 1 -19.99 -1.28 -26.74
C MET A 1 -19.15 -0.83 -25.54
N SER A 2 -18.00 -0.20 -25.79
CA SER A 2 -17.16 0.39 -24.74
C SER A 2 -17.96 1.46 -23.99
N ARG A 3 -18.40 1.15 -22.77
CA ARG A 3 -19.12 2.09 -21.89
C ARG A 3 -18.27 3.37 -21.79
N LEU A 4 -18.86 4.52 -22.11
CA LEU A 4 -18.20 5.83 -22.01
C LEU A 4 -17.63 5.98 -20.59
N LYS A 5 -16.34 6.33 -20.48
CA LYS A 5 -15.66 6.52 -19.19
C LYS A 5 -16.26 7.73 -18.50
N LYS A 6 -17.14 7.53 -17.51
CA LYS A 6 -17.65 8.66 -16.73
C LYS A 6 -16.57 9.09 -15.74
N VAL A 7 -16.07 10.31 -15.91
CA VAL A 7 -15.03 10.91 -15.06
C VAL A 7 -15.71 11.72 -13.95
N LEU A 8 -15.28 11.53 -12.71
CA LEU A 8 -15.64 12.38 -11.59
C LEU A 8 -14.54 13.43 -11.39
N HIS A 9 -14.90 14.70 -11.40
CA HIS A 9 -13.98 15.80 -11.11
C HIS A 9 -14.10 16.20 -9.65
N LEU A 10 -12.97 16.26 -8.94
CA LEU A 10 -12.85 16.70 -7.55
C LEU A 10 -11.83 17.83 -7.44
N GLY A 11 -11.88 18.59 -6.33
CA GLY A 11 -10.96 19.69 -6.06
C GLY A 11 -9.63 19.24 -5.44
N ASP A 12 -8.98 20.19 -4.78
CA ASP A 12 -7.75 19.98 -4.01
C ASP A 12 -8.05 19.34 -2.64
N ASP A 13 -7.02 18.77 -2.01
CA ASP A 13 -7.00 18.34 -0.60
C ASP A 13 -8.10 17.35 -0.20
N ILE A 14 -8.60 16.55 -1.14
CA ILE A 14 -9.52 15.44 -0.85
C ILE A 14 -8.78 14.43 0.02
N ASN A 15 -9.09 14.43 1.31
CA ASN A 15 -8.38 13.62 2.29
C ASN A 15 -8.98 12.22 2.41
N THR A 16 -8.33 11.35 3.18
CA THR A 16 -8.80 9.96 3.37
C THR A 16 -10.17 9.86 4.08
N ASP A 17 -10.56 10.83 4.91
CA ASP A 17 -11.91 10.90 5.50
C ASP A 17 -12.96 11.32 4.47
N ASP A 18 -12.63 12.20 3.54
CA ASP A 18 -13.53 12.57 2.43
C ASP A 18 -13.77 11.38 1.50
N ILE A 19 -12.74 10.56 1.27
CA ILE A 19 -12.84 9.33 0.47
C ILE A 19 -13.66 8.27 1.20
N ILE A 20 -13.36 8.00 2.47
CA ILE A 20 -14.11 7.07 3.30
C ILE A 20 -14.01 7.50 4.78
N PRO A 21 -15.13 7.94 5.41
CA PRO A 21 -15.11 8.40 6.78
C PRO A 21 -14.64 7.33 7.78
N ALA A 22 -13.97 7.75 8.85
CA ALA A 22 -13.37 6.83 9.83
C ALA A 22 -14.37 5.79 10.42
N ASN A 23 -15.60 6.22 10.68
CA ASN A 23 -16.66 5.35 11.20
C ASN A 23 -17.11 4.27 10.18
N ARG A 24 -16.99 4.54 8.88
CA ARG A 24 -17.25 3.58 7.79
C ARG A 24 -16.06 2.65 7.53
N ALA A 25 -14.84 3.08 7.83
CA ALA A 25 -13.60 2.34 7.60
C ALA A 25 -13.31 1.26 8.66
N THR A 26 -14.34 0.70 9.28
CA THR A 26 -14.27 -0.29 10.37
C THR A 26 -14.48 -1.72 9.91
N THR A 27 -14.61 -1.95 8.59
CA THR A 27 -14.87 -3.24 7.95
C THR A 27 -13.96 -3.44 6.73
N ASP A 28 -13.74 -4.69 6.36
CA ASP A 28 -13.06 -5.12 5.14
C ASP A 28 -14.04 -5.44 3.98
N SER A 29 -15.36 -5.30 4.18
CA SER A 29 -16.38 -5.61 3.18
C SER A 29 -16.34 -4.65 1.97
N PRO A 30 -15.97 -5.12 0.77
CA PRO A 30 -15.90 -4.25 -0.40
C PRO A 30 -17.26 -3.68 -0.81
N GLU A 31 -18.34 -4.45 -0.60
CA GLU A 31 -19.72 -4.02 -0.89
C GLU A 31 -20.17 -2.87 0.01
N TYR A 32 -19.77 -2.91 1.29
CA TYR A 32 -20.05 -1.81 2.22
C TYR A 32 -19.20 -0.59 1.86
N LEU A 33 -17.90 -0.78 1.69
CA LEU A 33 -16.95 0.30 1.42
C LEU A 33 -17.29 1.06 0.13
N LYS A 34 -17.65 0.35 -0.95
CA LYS A 34 -18.03 1.00 -2.21
C LYS A 34 -19.33 1.80 -2.13
N HIS A 35 -20.23 1.42 -1.21
CA HIS A 35 -21.50 2.12 -1.02
C HIS A 35 -21.28 3.49 -0.35
N TYR A 36 -20.33 3.58 0.58
CA TYR A 36 -20.09 4.83 1.33
C TYR A 36 -18.87 5.63 0.82
N ALA A 37 -18.17 5.16 -0.20
CA ALA A 37 -17.06 5.88 -0.81
C ALA A 37 -17.53 7.25 -1.37
N LEU A 38 -16.87 8.33 -0.91
CA LEU A 38 -17.17 9.72 -1.25
C LEU A 38 -18.61 10.17 -0.86
N GLU A 39 -19.22 9.54 0.17
CA GLU A 39 -20.62 9.79 0.57
C GLU A 39 -20.90 11.28 0.84
N HIS A 40 -19.98 11.99 1.49
CA HIS A 40 -20.14 13.40 1.83
C HIS A 40 -19.91 14.37 0.67
N LEU A 41 -19.26 13.92 -0.42
CA LEU A 41 -18.96 14.77 -1.57
C LEU A 41 -19.98 14.59 -2.70
N ILE A 42 -20.43 13.35 -2.95
CA ILE A 42 -21.29 13.04 -4.09
C ILE A 42 -22.57 12.27 -3.73
N GLY A 43 -22.72 11.83 -2.48
CA GLY A 43 -23.84 11.02 -2.01
C GLY A 43 -23.57 9.50 -2.03
N GLU A 44 -24.26 8.78 -1.16
CA GLU A 44 -24.12 7.33 -0.99
C GLU A 44 -24.43 6.56 -2.28
N GLY A 45 -23.59 5.56 -2.57
CA GLY A 45 -23.71 4.65 -3.70
C GLY A 45 -23.51 5.30 -5.06
N LYS A 46 -23.18 6.60 -5.14
CA LYS A 46 -23.05 7.31 -6.42
C LYS A 46 -21.76 7.02 -7.15
N LEU A 47 -20.69 6.65 -6.43
CA LEU A 47 -19.38 6.42 -7.02
C LEU A 47 -19.38 5.28 -8.06
N VAL A 48 -20.24 4.26 -7.90
CA VAL A 48 -20.35 3.12 -8.81
C VAL A 48 -20.78 3.50 -10.25
N GLY A 49 -21.25 4.73 -10.44
CA GLY A 49 -21.56 5.30 -11.74
C GLY A 49 -20.36 5.87 -12.49
N TYR A 50 -19.16 5.87 -11.89
CA TYR A 50 -17.94 6.46 -12.44
C TYR A 50 -16.86 5.40 -12.70
N ASP A 51 -16.00 5.68 -13.67
CA ASP A 51 -14.87 4.83 -14.06
C ASP A 51 -13.52 5.39 -13.62
N MET A 52 -13.44 6.72 -13.47
CA MET A 52 -12.21 7.47 -13.24
C MET A 52 -12.48 8.68 -12.35
N ILE A 53 -11.46 9.07 -11.59
CA ILE A 53 -11.43 10.34 -10.85
C ILE A 53 -10.33 11.21 -11.45
N GLU A 54 -10.63 12.49 -11.64
CA GLU A 54 -9.65 13.56 -11.87
C GLU A 54 -9.77 14.56 -10.72
N ALA A 55 -8.66 14.83 -10.03
CA ALA A 55 -8.63 15.67 -8.85
C ALA A 55 -7.54 16.75 -8.92
N GLY A 56 -7.58 17.68 -7.97
CA GLY A 56 -6.61 18.74 -7.80
C GLY A 56 -5.29 18.28 -7.17
N GLU A 57 -4.70 19.14 -6.36
CA GLU A 57 -3.50 18.87 -5.57
C GLU A 57 -3.82 17.98 -4.35
N ASN A 58 -2.83 17.22 -3.90
CA ASN A 58 -2.81 16.50 -2.62
C ASN A 58 -3.95 15.49 -2.41
N PHE A 59 -4.39 14.81 -3.46
CA PHE A 59 -5.46 13.80 -3.37
C PHE A 59 -5.06 12.60 -2.50
N GLY A 60 -5.94 12.19 -1.59
CA GLY A 60 -5.71 11.09 -0.65
C GLY A 60 -4.80 11.47 0.51
N CYS A 61 -4.73 12.74 0.88
CA CYS A 61 -3.93 13.19 2.00
C CYS A 61 -4.49 12.78 3.37
N GLY A 62 -3.73 13.04 4.43
CA GLY A 62 -4.10 12.73 5.81
C GLY A 62 -3.66 11.34 6.26
N SER A 63 -4.48 10.71 7.11
CA SER A 63 -4.10 9.50 7.83
C SER A 63 -3.81 8.28 6.94
N SER A 64 -2.92 7.39 7.39
CA SER A 64 -2.54 6.16 6.69
C SER A 64 -3.68 5.14 6.68
N ARG A 65 -4.70 5.35 5.84
CA ARG A 65 -5.83 4.44 5.69
C ARG A 65 -5.78 3.73 4.34
N GLU A 66 -5.31 2.49 4.36
CA GLU A 66 -5.35 1.61 3.18
C GLU A 66 -6.78 1.35 2.68
N ILE A 67 -7.78 1.52 3.55
CA ILE A 67 -9.21 1.39 3.23
C ILE A 67 -9.68 2.42 2.19
N ALA A 68 -9.10 3.63 2.14
CA ALA A 68 -9.51 4.68 1.20
C ALA A 68 -9.35 4.26 -0.27
N PRO A 69 -8.15 3.87 -0.75
CA PRO A 69 -8.02 3.38 -2.13
C PRO A 69 -8.78 2.06 -2.38
N ILE A 70 -8.95 1.20 -1.36
CA ILE A 70 -9.75 -0.03 -1.48
C ILE A 70 -11.22 0.32 -1.79
N ALA A 71 -11.79 1.30 -1.10
CA ALA A 71 -13.17 1.74 -1.32
C ALA A 71 -13.38 2.26 -2.75
N LEU A 72 -12.44 3.07 -3.27
CA LEU A 72 -12.48 3.55 -4.66
C LEU A 72 -12.40 2.37 -5.65
N LYS A 73 -11.46 1.45 -5.45
CA LYS A 73 -11.31 0.27 -6.32
C LYS A 73 -12.57 -0.62 -6.29
N ALA A 74 -13.15 -0.84 -5.11
CA ALA A 74 -14.37 -1.63 -4.93
C ALA A 74 -15.58 -0.98 -5.63
N ALA A 75 -15.62 0.34 -5.72
CA ALA A 75 -16.64 1.07 -6.50
C ALA A 75 -16.45 0.97 -8.02
N GLY A 76 -15.38 0.33 -8.50
CA GLY A 76 -15.11 0.16 -9.92
C GLY A 76 -14.26 1.28 -10.53
N ILE A 77 -13.69 2.18 -9.71
CA ILE A 77 -12.73 3.17 -10.19
C ILE A 77 -11.48 2.44 -10.68
N ARG A 78 -11.14 2.65 -11.96
CA ARG A 78 -10.00 2.01 -12.61
C ARG A 78 -8.76 2.88 -12.59
N LYS A 79 -8.94 4.20 -12.52
CA LYS A 79 -7.85 5.18 -12.57
C LYS A 79 -8.18 6.43 -11.76
N VAL A 80 -7.19 6.97 -11.07
CA VAL A 80 -7.24 8.30 -10.47
C VAL A 80 -6.13 9.14 -11.08
N ARG A 81 -6.45 10.34 -11.56
CA ARG A 81 -5.47 11.33 -12.01
C ARG A 81 -5.56 12.55 -11.09
N ALA A 82 -4.43 13.10 -10.67
CA ALA A 82 -4.41 14.28 -9.81
C ALA A 82 -3.18 15.15 -10.11
N HIS A 83 -3.18 16.40 -9.67
CA HIS A 83 -1.97 17.24 -9.76
C HIS A 83 -0.88 16.79 -8.77
N SER A 84 -1.28 16.28 -7.61
CA SER A 84 -0.42 15.54 -6.69
C SER A 84 -1.23 14.60 -5.79
N PHE A 85 -0.54 13.70 -5.09
CA PHE A 85 -1.15 12.72 -4.20
C PHE A 85 -0.47 12.72 -2.83
N GLY A 86 -1.22 12.38 -1.79
CA GLY A 86 -0.63 11.95 -0.53
C GLY A 86 0.22 10.70 -0.74
N GLU A 87 1.47 10.70 -0.28
CA GLU A 87 2.46 9.65 -0.60
C GLU A 87 1.99 8.24 -0.21
N ILE A 88 1.34 8.12 0.95
CA ILE A 88 0.82 6.85 1.46
C ILE A 88 -0.34 6.35 0.58
N PHE A 89 -1.26 7.23 0.21
CA PHE A 89 -2.36 6.90 -0.69
C PHE A 89 -1.85 6.48 -2.06
N TYR A 90 -0.86 7.19 -2.61
CA TYR A 90 -0.22 6.87 -3.89
C TYR A 90 0.36 5.45 -3.87
N ARG A 91 1.16 5.12 -2.86
CA ARG A 91 1.75 3.79 -2.68
C ARG A 91 0.68 2.71 -2.50
N ASN A 92 -0.29 2.94 -1.63
CA ASN A 92 -1.35 1.96 -1.33
C ASN A 92 -2.21 1.68 -2.56
N SER A 93 -2.51 2.71 -3.36
CA SER A 93 -3.23 2.56 -4.62
C SER A 93 -2.50 1.61 -5.58
N ILE A 94 -1.19 1.80 -5.77
CA ILE A 94 -0.37 0.91 -6.59
C ILE A 94 -0.38 -0.52 -6.02
N ASN A 95 -0.23 -0.67 -4.69
CA ASN A 95 -0.21 -1.98 -4.03
C ASN A 95 -1.48 -2.79 -4.29
N ILE A 96 -2.63 -2.14 -4.27
CA ILE A 96 -3.91 -2.79 -4.56
C ILE A 96 -4.22 -2.84 -6.06
N GLY A 97 -3.38 -2.32 -6.94
CA GLY A 97 -3.62 -2.32 -8.39
C GLY A 97 -4.61 -1.26 -8.88
N LEU A 98 -4.84 -0.20 -8.11
CA LEU A 98 -5.52 1.01 -8.57
C LEU A 98 -4.51 1.89 -9.32
N THR A 99 -4.77 2.19 -10.58
CA THR A 99 -3.87 3.04 -11.39
C THR A 99 -3.96 4.50 -10.93
N VAL A 100 -2.81 5.10 -10.62
CA VAL A 100 -2.66 6.51 -10.28
C VAL A 100 -1.73 7.20 -11.29
N GLU A 101 -2.05 8.43 -11.68
CA GLU A 101 -1.26 9.24 -12.63
C GLU A 101 -1.21 10.70 -12.21
N ILE A 102 -0.03 11.30 -12.24
CA ILE A 102 0.16 12.72 -11.95
C ILE A 102 0.01 13.52 -13.26
N ILE A 103 -0.95 14.44 -13.32
CA ILE A 103 -1.37 15.14 -14.56
C ILE A 103 -0.23 15.92 -15.22
N SER A 104 0.70 16.46 -14.43
CA SER A 104 1.83 17.25 -14.91
C SER A 104 3.11 16.44 -15.18
N GLN A 105 3.09 15.13 -14.94
CA GLN A 105 4.26 14.27 -15.07
C GLN A 105 4.02 13.18 -16.12
N GLU A 106 4.61 13.33 -17.30
CA GLU A 106 4.68 12.27 -18.30
C GLU A 106 5.81 11.26 -17.99
N LEU A 107 5.87 10.81 -16.74
CA LEU A 107 6.81 9.77 -16.31
C LEU A 107 6.21 8.38 -16.60
N ASP A 108 6.71 7.73 -17.65
CA ASP A 108 6.42 6.32 -17.93
C ASP A 108 7.00 5.44 -16.80
N ASN A 109 6.15 5.05 -15.85
CA ASN A 109 6.49 4.17 -14.74
C ASN A 109 6.19 2.70 -15.08
N PRO A 110 7.15 1.92 -15.62
CA PRO A 110 6.90 0.54 -16.04
C PRO A 110 6.56 -0.38 -14.88
N ILE A 111 7.06 -0.07 -13.67
CA ILE A 111 6.73 -0.82 -12.45
C ILE A 111 5.27 -0.63 -12.05
N ILE A 112 4.74 0.60 -12.09
CA ILE A 112 3.30 0.85 -11.82
C ILE A 112 2.45 0.09 -12.82
N LYS A 113 2.79 0.15 -14.12
CA LYS A 113 2.07 -0.58 -15.17
C LYS A 113 2.10 -2.10 -14.94
N ALA A 114 3.25 -2.65 -14.56
CA ALA A 114 3.39 -4.08 -14.29
C ALA A 114 2.58 -4.52 -13.06
N ILE A 115 2.63 -3.75 -11.97
CA ILE A 115 1.88 -4.05 -10.73
C ILE A 115 0.37 -3.94 -10.96
N THR A 116 -0.09 -2.83 -11.55
CA THR A 116 -1.52 -2.59 -11.81
C THR A 116 -2.07 -3.55 -12.85
N GLY A 117 -1.30 -3.85 -13.91
CA GLY A 117 -1.67 -4.85 -14.93
C GLY A 117 -1.78 -6.28 -14.38
N ALA A 118 -1.01 -6.63 -13.34
CA ALA A 118 -1.15 -7.89 -12.64
C ALA A 118 -2.33 -7.91 -11.64
N GLY A 119 -2.97 -6.77 -11.38
CA GLY A 119 -4.07 -6.62 -10.43
C GLY A 119 -3.67 -6.21 -9.02
N GLY A 120 -2.39 -5.84 -8.81
CA GLY A 120 -1.81 -5.42 -7.54
C GLY A 120 -0.47 -6.08 -7.24
N LEU A 121 0.18 -5.65 -6.16
CA LEU A 121 1.52 -6.05 -5.78
C LEU A 121 1.61 -7.54 -5.39
N ILE A 122 0.59 -8.08 -4.73
CA ILE A 122 0.56 -9.49 -4.34
C ILE A 122 0.45 -10.41 -5.57
N PRO A 123 -0.56 -10.26 -6.47
CA PRO A 123 -0.61 -11.01 -7.72
C PRO A 123 0.68 -10.86 -8.56
N TYR A 124 1.21 -9.63 -8.67
CA TYR A 124 2.48 -9.38 -9.35
C TYR A 124 3.62 -10.21 -8.76
N ASN A 125 3.74 -10.26 -7.43
CA ASN A 125 4.78 -11.04 -6.76
C ASN A 125 4.60 -12.55 -6.95
N HIS A 126 3.38 -13.06 -7.02
CA HIS A 126 3.14 -14.47 -7.37
C HIS A 126 3.65 -14.80 -8.77
N GLN A 127 3.26 -14.00 -9.77
CA GLN A 127 3.69 -14.17 -11.16
C GLN A 127 5.21 -14.00 -11.31
N ARG A 128 5.81 -13.07 -10.55
CA ARG A 128 7.26 -12.87 -10.54
C ARG A 128 8.00 -14.08 -9.95
N ARG A 129 7.51 -14.65 -8.86
CA ARG A 129 8.13 -15.82 -8.21
C ARG A 129 7.97 -17.10 -9.02
N SER A 130 6.94 -17.21 -9.85
CA SER A 130 6.77 -18.32 -10.80
C SER A 130 7.54 -18.12 -12.11
N GLY A 131 8.27 -16.99 -12.27
CA GLY A 131 9.04 -16.68 -13.46
C GLY A 131 8.23 -16.13 -14.64
N GLN A 132 6.93 -15.89 -14.47
CA GLN A 132 6.06 -15.32 -15.53
C GLN A 132 6.34 -13.83 -15.76
N LEU A 133 6.73 -13.10 -14.72
CA LEU A 133 7.09 -11.68 -14.81
C LEU A 133 8.49 -11.43 -14.26
N SER A 134 9.16 -10.43 -14.83
CA SER A 134 10.42 -9.89 -14.33
C SER A 134 10.24 -8.46 -13.85
N ILE A 135 11.11 -8.00 -12.96
CA ILE A 135 11.14 -6.60 -12.52
C ILE A 135 11.52 -5.70 -13.71
N PRO A 136 10.64 -4.78 -14.15
CA PRO A 136 11.00 -3.83 -15.19
C PRO A 136 12.13 -2.92 -14.72
N ARG A 137 13.04 -2.56 -15.63
CA ARG A 137 14.06 -1.55 -15.38
C ARG A 137 13.51 -0.15 -15.65
N ASN A 138 13.99 0.82 -14.89
CA ASN A 138 13.69 2.22 -15.14
C ASN A 138 14.54 2.74 -16.31
N LYS A 139 14.04 3.79 -16.97
CA LYS A 139 14.62 4.35 -18.21
C LYS A 139 15.33 5.70 -17.99
N THR A 140 15.62 6.08 -16.75
CA THR A 140 16.28 7.36 -16.45
C THR A 140 17.61 7.45 -17.18
N SER A 141 17.77 8.52 -17.95
CA SER A 141 19.00 8.83 -18.69
C SER A 141 20.15 9.23 -17.75
N PRO A 142 21.41 9.12 -18.19
CA PRO A 142 22.56 9.54 -17.39
C PRO A 142 22.42 10.98 -16.87
N ARG A 143 22.57 11.15 -15.55
CA ARG A 143 22.47 12.45 -14.89
C ARG A 143 23.25 12.47 -13.56
N PRO A 144 23.60 13.66 -13.03
CA PRO A 144 24.00 13.79 -11.65
C PRO A 144 22.89 13.29 -10.70
N MET A 145 23.32 12.62 -9.62
CA MET A 145 22.45 12.09 -8.58
C MET A 145 22.89 12.61 -7.21
N THR A 146 21.90 13.00 -6.40
CA THR A 146 22.00 13.24 -4.97
C THR A 146 22.41 11.97 -4.23
N MET A 147 22.75 12.10 -2.94
CA MET A 147 23.09 10.94 -2.11
C MET A 147 21.94 9.94 -2.00
N VAL A 148 20.70 10.42 -1.86
CA VAL A 148 19.50 9.57 -1.79
C VAL A 148 19.28 8.82 -3.10
N GLU A 149 19.35 9.51 -4.23
CA GLU A 149 19.23 8.87 -5.56
C GLU A 149 20.31 7.80 -5.78
N LYS A 150 21.54 8.02 -5.32
CA LYS A 150 22.61 7.00 -5.39
C LYS A 150 22.30 5.76 -4.54
N ILE A 151 21.76 5.94 -3.33
CA ILE A 151 21.35 4.83 -2.47
C ILE A 151 20.24 4.02 -3.15
N LEU A 152 19.21 4.70 -3.68
CA LEU A 152 18.07 4.08 -4.36
C LEU A 152 18.47 3.40 -5.68
N SER A 153 19.35 4.02 -6.46
CA SER A 153 19.96 3.43 -7.66
C SER A 153 20.68 2.13 -7.31
N LYS A 154 21.54 2.13 -6.28
CA LYS A 154 22.25 0.94 -5.81
C LYS A 154 21.29 -0.15 -5.34
N ALA A 155 20.31 0.19 -4.51
CA ALA A 155 19.37 -0.78 -3.94
C ALA A 155 18.44 -1.40 -5.00
N SER A 156 18.08 -0.64 -6.04
CA SER A 156 17.25 -1.12 -7.16
C SER A 156 18.05 -1.78 -8.28
N GLY A 157 19.36 -1.53 -8.34
CA GLY A 157 20.23 -1.94 -9.43
C GLY A 157 19.98 -1.18 -10.74
N ASN A 158 19.25 -0.05 -10.70
CA ASN A 158 19.15 0.86 -11.85
C ASN A 158 20.40 1.76 -11.88
N THR A 159 20.96 2.03 -13.07
CA THR A 159 22.17 2.87 -13.19
C THR A 159 21.92 4.32 -12.78
N TYR A 160 20.72 4.83 -13.10
CA TYR A 160 20.26 6.16 -12.71
C TYR A 160 18.80 6.08 -12.27
N VAL A 161 18.42 6.98 -11.37
CA VAL A 161 17.04 7.17 -10.91
C VAL A 161 16.76 8.67 -10.82
N GLN A 162 15.48 9.04 -10.80
CA GLN A 162 15.05 10.43 -10.63
C GLN A 162 13.76 10.52 -9.81
N PRO A 163 13.43 11.70 -9.25
CA PRO A 163 12.18 11.91 -8.53
C PRO A 163 10.96 11.59 -9.39
N GLY A 164 9.91 11.05 -8.77
CA GLY A 164 8.69 10.63 -9.46
C GLY A 164 8.74 9.21 -10.05
N GLU A 165 9.91 8.54 -10.04
CA GLU A 165 10.00 7.13 -10.39
C GLU A 165 9.62 6.21 -9.24
N VAL A 166 8.94 5.11 -9.57
CA VAL A 166 8.80 3.96 -8.69
C VAL A 166 9.91 2.95 -9.00
N ILE A 167 10.52 2.40 -7.96
CA ILE A 167 11.58 1.38 -8.07
C ILE A 167 11.26 0.17 -7.20
N PHE A 168 11.76 -1.00 -7.60
CA PHE A 168 11.92 -2.13 -6.68
C PHE A 168 13.31 -2.04 -6.06
N ALA A 169 13.38 -1.89 -4.74
CA ALA A 169 14.63 -1.89 -3.98
C ALA A 169 14.82 -3.21 -3.25
N LYS A 170 16.06 -3.72 -3.21
CA LYS A 170 16.45 -4.78 -2.28
C LYS A 170 16.48 -4.19 -0.87
N LEU A 171 15.74 -4.80 0.04
CA LEU A 171 15.67 -4.37 1.44
C LEU A 171 16.86 -4.94 2.24
N ASP A 172 17.52 -4.06 2.98
CA ASP A 172 18.58 -4.46 3.91
C ASP A 172 18.04 -4.94 5.26
N LEU A 173 16.96 -4.32 5.74
CA LEU A 173 16.29 -4.64 7.00
C LEU A 173 14.80 -4.32 6.85
N ALA A 174 13.92 -5.14 7.41
CA ALA A 174 12.54 -4.73 7.68
C ALA A 174 12.26 -4.87 9.18
N MET A 175 11.53 -3.89 9.70
CA MET A 175 11.13 -3.83 11.09
C MET A 175 9.61 -3.77 11.19
N SER A 176 9.04 -4.45 12.18
CA SER A 176 7.63 -4.36 12.54
C SER A 176 7.50 -4.44 14.07
N HIS A 177 6.31 -4.16 14.56
CA HIS A 177 6.01 -4.13 15.98
C HIS A 177 4.71 -4.84 16.33
N ASP A 178 4.50 -5.05 17.62
CA ASP A 178 3.39 -5.79 18.25
C ASP A 178 1.99 -5.34 17.80
N ALA A 179 1.78 -4.07 17.50
CA ALA A 179 0.47 -3.57 17.06
C ALA A 179 0.07 -3.99 15.63
N VAL A 180 1.03 -4.33 14.76
CA VAL A 180 0.76 -4.55 13.31
C VAL A 180 1.29 -5.89 12.81
N ALA A 181 2.36 -6.42 13.40
CA ALA A 181 3.04 -7.62 12.91
C ALA A 181 2.12 -8.84 12.78
N ALA A 182 1.19 -9.03 13.72
CA ALA A 182 0.23 -10.13 13.69
C ALA A 182 -0.70 -10.07 12.46
N SER A 183 -1.24 -8.88 12.17
CA SER A 183 -2.09 -8.67 10.99
C SER A 183 -1.32 -8.89 9.69
N VAL A 184 -0.08 -8.40 9.62
CA VAL A 184 0.81 -8.63 8.46
C VAL A 184 1.14 -10.11 8.30
N ALA A 185 1.43 -10.83 9.39
CA ALA A 185 1.70 -12.26 9.38
C ALA A 185 0.50 -13.06 8.85
N LYS A 186 -0.73 -12.69 9.22
CA LYS A 186 -1.96 -13.30 8.71
C LYS A 186 -2.06 -13.13 7.18
N VAL A 187 -1.87 -11.91 6.68
CA VAL A 187 -1.89 -11.61 5.24
C VAL A 187 -0.77 -12.37 4.52
N PHE A 188 0.43 -12.42 5.11
CA PHE A 188 1.57 -13.16 4.58
C PHE A 188 1.24 -14.64 4.37
N TYR A 189 0.75 -15.33 5.39
CA TYR A 189 0.41 -16.76 5.25
C TYR A 189 -0.83 -17.00 4.39
N GLN A 190 -1.80 -16.08 4.37
CA GLN A 190 -2.97 -16.16 3.50
C GLN A 190 -2.57 -16.17 2.02
N HIS A 191 -1.61 -15.34 1.63
CA HIS A 191 -1.20 -15.23 0.23
C HIS A 191 -0.06 -16.18 -0.14
N PHE A 192 0.93 -16.37 0.73
CA PHE A 192 2.12 -17.16 0.41
C PHE A 192 2.08 -18.61 0.94
N GLY A 193 1.04 -18.96 1.72
CA GLY A 193 0.84 -20.29 2.28
C GLY A 193 1.49 -20.48 3.66
N LYS A 194 1.00 -21.45 4.43
CA LYS A 194 1.45 -21.72 5.82
C LYS A 194 2.92 -22.12 5.95
N GLN A 195 3.53 -22.60 4.87
CA GLN A 195 4.94 -23.01 4.81
C GLN A 195 5.84 -21.88 4.26
N ALA A 196 5.30 -20.68 4.05
CA ALA A 196 6.08 -19.56 3.54
C ALA A 196 7.13 -19.12 4.56
N THR A 197 8.33 -18.84 4.06
CA THR A 197 9.42 -18.27 4.83
C THR A 197 9.70 -16.83 4.41
N VAL A 198 10.12 -16.01 5.37
CA VAL A 198 10.66 -14.66 5.11
C VAL A 198 11.94 -14.75 4.28
N TRP A 199 12.29 -13.66 3.58
CA TRP A 199 13.42 -13.68 2.63
C TRP A 199 14.78 -13.85 3.31
N ASP A 200 14.94 -13.30 4.51
CA ASP A 200 16.10 -13.45 5.37
C ASP A 200 15.67 -13.14 6.81
N ALA A 201 15.59 -14.17 7.64
CA ALA A 201 15.13 -14.05 9.02
C ALA A 201 16.03 -13.13 9.86
N LYS A 202 17.34 -13.05 9.53
CA LYS A 202 18.28 -12.15 10.21
C LYS A 202 18.12 -10.69 9.79
N ARG A 203 17.30 -10.41 8.79
CA ARG A 203 16.98 -9.05 8.33
C ARG A 203 15.53 -8.66 8.65
N VAL A 204 14.82 -9.48 9.42
CA VAL A 204 13.49 -9.17 9.94
C VAL A 204 13.60 -8.96 11.44
N VAL A 205 13.24 -7.76 11.88
CA VAL A 205 13.28 -7.36 13.28
C VAL A 205 11.87 -7.09 13.77
N LEU A 206 11.48 -7.76 14.84
CA LEU A 206 10.21 -7.54 15.54
C LEU A 206 10.49 -6.94 16.91
N VAL A 207 9.81 -5.85 17.25
CA VAL A 207 9.99 -5.13 18.50
C VAL A 207 8.68 -5.10 19.27
N ALA A 208 8.70 -5.47 20.54
CA ALA A 208 7.60 -5.21 21.46
C ALA A 208 7.78 -3.81 22.05
N ASP A 209 6.92 -2.85 21.71
CA ASP A 209 7.02 -1.45 22.16
C ASP A 209 5.66 -0.76 22.39
N HIS A 210 4.57 -1.18 21.73
CA HIS A 210 3.27 -0.51 21.90
C HIS A 210 2.43 -1.07 23.05
N PHE A 211 2.52 -2.37 23.32
CA PHE A 211 1.60 -3.05 24.24
C PHE A 211 2.21 -3.46 25.58
N ILE A 212 3.51 -3.22 25.80
CA ILE A 212 4.25 -3.67 26.99
C ILE A 212 3.53 -3.33 28.30
N GLN A 213 3.04 -2.10 28.44
CA GLN A 213 2.44 -1.57 29.67
C GLN A 213 0.92 -1.46 29.60
N ILE A 214 0.29 -1.95 28.51
CA ILE A 214 -1.15 -1.69 28.32
C ILE A 214 -1.96 -2.34 29.44
N ASN A 215 -1.57 -3.56 29.85
CA ASN A 215 -2.22 -4.32 30.90
C ASN A 215 -1.97 -3.79 32.31
N ASP A 216 -0.94 -2.95 32.51
CA ASP A 216 -0.72 -2.22 33.77
C ASP A 216 -1.72 -1.08 33.95
N ILE A 217 -2.30 -0.59 32.85
CA ILE A 217 -3.22 0.55 32.84
C ILE A 217 -4.67 0.09 32.63
N ARG A 218 -4.90 -0.90 31.75
CA ARG A 218 -6.21 -1.49 31.48
C ARG A 218 -6.08 -2.90 30.92
N LYS A 219 -6.98 -3.81 31.29
CA LYS A 219 -7.04 -5.12 30.63
C LYS A 219 -7.41 -4.97 29.16
N ASP A 220 -6.52 -5.39 28.27
CA ASP A 220 -6.72 -5.36 26.82
C ASP A 220 -6.32 -6.71 26.22
N GLN A 221 -7.27 -7.65 26.18
CA GLN A 221 -7.03 -9.01 25.70
C GLN A 221 -6.54 -9.03 24.24
N LYS A 222 -7.01 -8.09 23.42
CA LYS A 222 -6.63 -8.03 22.01
C LYS A 222 -5.16 -7.64 21.85
N ALA A 223 -4.67 -6.71 22.67
CA ALA A 223 -3.28 -6.32 22.66
C ALA A 223 -2.36 -7.49 23.02
N ASP A 224 -2.72 -8.28 24.05
CA ASP A 224 -2.00 -9.51 24.40
C ASP A 224 -2.02 -10.54 23.26
N GLU A 225 -3.19 -10.80 22.66
CA GLU A 225 -3.30 -11.72 21.51
C GLU A 225 -2.42 -11.31 20.32
N LEU A 226 -2.40 -10.02 19.97
CA LEU A 226 -1.56 -9.50 18.87
C LEU A 226 -0.07 -9.64 19.17
N TYR A 227 0.33 -9.32 20.41
CA TYR A 227 1.69 -9.51 20.88
C TYR A 227 2.12 -10.99 20.81
N GLN A 228 1.33 -11.91 21.36
CA GLN A 228 1.62 -13.35 21.33
C GLN A 228 1.73 -13.87 19.89
N GLN A 229 0.86 -13.40 18.99
CA GLN A 229 0.92 -13.76 17.57
C GLN A 229 2.20 -13.24 16.89
N MET A 230 2.67 -12.03 17.22
CA MET A 230 3.96 -11.52 16.74
C MET A 230 5.11 -12.40 17.23
N VAL A 231 5.15 -12.72 18.54
CA VAL A 231 6.19 -13.57 19.13
C VAL A 231 6.20 -14.95 18.47
N GLN A 232 5.02 -15.54 18.26
CA GLN A 232 4.90 -16.83 17.57
C GLN A 232 5.40 -16.75 16.13
N PHE A 233 5.07 -15.67 15.40
CA PHE A 233 5.58 -15.45 14.05
C PHE A 233 7.12 -15.35 14.05
N ALA A 234 7.69 -14.56 14.96
CA ALA A 234 9.14 -14.41 15.09
C ALA A 234 9.84 -15.74 15.34
N LYS A 235 9.33 -16.53 16.29
CA LYS A 235 9.87 -17.86 16.63
C LYS A 235 9.77 -18.83 15.45
N THR A 236 8.63 -18.86 14.78
CA THR A 236 8.37 -19.74 13.63
C THR A 236 9.31 -19.41 12.46
N GLN A 237 9.49 -18.13 12.18
CA GLN A 237 10.32 -17.64 11.07
C GLN A 237 11.80 -17.48 11.44
N GLN A 238 12.15 -17.66 12.73
CA GLN A 238 13.49 -17.47 13.30
C GLN A 238 14.01 -16.02 13.12
N CYS A 239 13.11 -15.04 13.20
CA CYS A 239 13.43 -13.61 13.08
C CYS A 239 14.11 -13.07 14.36
N TYR A 240 14.77 -11.92 14.24
CA TYR A 240 15.19 -11.18 15.44
C TYR A 240 13.97 -10.62 16.17
N LEU A 241 13.86 -10.94 17.45
CA LEU A 241 12.80 -10.46 18.34
C LEU A 241 13.47 -9.68 19.48
N PHE A 242 13.16 -8.39 19.56
CA PHE A 242 13.45 -7.56 20.73
C PHE A 242 12.22 -7.56 21.61
N ASP A 243 12.23 -8.51 22.52
CA ASP A 243 11.25 -8.64 23.57
C ASP A 243 11.77 -7.96 24.85
N VAL A 244 10.86 -7.40 25.63
CA VAL A 244 11.18 -6.77 26.92
C VAL A 244 10.46 -7.47 28.08
N ILE A 245 9.74 -8.56 27.80
CA ILE A 245 8.99 -9.37 28.77
C ILE A 245 9.78 -10.65 29.12
#